data_AF-A0A4Q1HCH9-F1
#
_entry.id   AF-A0A4Q1HCH9-F1
#
_cell.length_a   1.000
_cell.length_b   1.000
_cell.length_c   1.000
_cell.angle_alpha   90.00
_cell.angle_beta   90.00
_cell.angle_gamma   90.00
#
_symmetry.space_group_name_H-M   'P 1'
#
loop_
_entity.id
_entity.type
_entity.pdbx_description
1 polymer ?
#
loop_
_entity_poly.entity_id
_entity_poly.type
_entity_poly.pdbx_seq_one_letter_code
_entity_poly.pdbx_strand_id
1 'polypeptide(L)'
;MSASATPPASVSRFQSGELDMLAKTADALSAYLGKPVLAEVDATEEGLEWVTFGIPMEENASRDGEDPVRVQMGGPGSRLLGNRGGLDHTDEDVYDCLYLWAIQITLTEGERFVKLDQDGEEAAWSDTLADVLPFDLTDEDLSALDDEDDEDEDEDEDDGDGAPGGAGGGHDGVHRH
;
A
#
# COMPACT_ATOMS: atom_id res chain seq x y z
N MET A 1 -22.80 -29.81 -27.85
CA MET A 1 -23.31 -28.60 -27.17
C MET A 1 -22.27 -28.23 -26.13
N SER A 2 -21.28 -27.42 -26.49
CA SER A 2 -20.26 -26.93 -25.55
C SER A 2 -20.85 -25.72 -24.84
N ALA A 3 -21.29 -25.91 -23.60
CA ALA A 3 -21.58 -24.78 -22.74
C ALA A 3 -20.24 -24.15 -22.34
N SER A 4 -19.80 -23.12 -23.06
CA SER A 4 -18.89 -22.13 -22.49
C SER A 4 -19.67 -21.42 -21.38
N ALA A 5 -19.71 -22.03 -20.21
CA ALA A 5 -20.12 -21.33 -19.00
C ALA A 5 -18.91 -20.49 -18.56
N THR A 6 -18.63 -19.42 -19.31
CA THR A 6 -17.76 -18.36 -18.79
C THR A 6 -18.43 -17.87 -17.50
N PRO A 7 -17.78 -18.02 -16.34
CA PRO A 7 -18.34 -17.53 -15.09
C PRO A 7 -18.63 -16.04 -15.21
N PRO A 8 -19.67 -15.51 -14.55
CA PRO A 8 -19.91 -14.08 -14.57
C PRO A 8 -18.66 -13.35 -14.04
N ALA A 9 -18.23 -12.29 -14.73
CA ALA A 9 -17.00 -11.56 -14.37
C ALA A 9 -17.00 -11.07 -12.91
N SER A 10 -18.17 -10.91 -12.29
CA SER A 10 -18.34 -10.54 -10.88
C SER A 10 -17.83 -11.58 -9.88
N VAL A 11 -17.78 -12.87 -10.24
CA VAL A 11 -17.25 -13.91 -9.34
C VAL A 11 -15.79 -14.24 -9.62
N SER A 12 -15.30 -13.94 -10.82
CA SER A 12 -13.91 -14.19 -11.25
C SER A 12 -12.95 -13.02 -11.00
N ARG A 13 -13.46 -11.87 -10.54
CA ARG A 13 -12.69 -10.63 -10.34
C ARG A 13 -12.96 -10.03 -8.98
N PHE A 14 -11.96 -9.31 -8.48
CA PHE A 14 -12.11 -8.52 -7.27
C PHE A 14 -13.03 -7.33 -7.55
N GLN A 15 -13.95 -7.09 -6.62
CA GLN A 15 -14.78 -5.91 -6.59
C GLN A 15 -13.96 -4.71 -6.11
N SER A 16 -14.41 -3.49 -6.41
CA SER A 16 -13.72 -2.26 -5.97
C SER A 16 -13.42 -2.27 -4.47
N GLY A 17 -14.42 -2.52 -3.62
CA GLY A 17 -14.19 -2.57 -2.17
C GLY A 17 -13.24 -3.69 -1.70
N GLU A 18 -13.16 -4.80 -2.44
CA GLU A 18 -12.19 -5.87 -2.15
C GLU A 18 -10.76 -5.41 -2.50
N LEU A 19 -10.60 -4.67 -3.60
CA LEU A 19 -9.32 -4.06 -3.99
C LEU A 19 -8.88 -2.96 -3.02
N ASP A 20 -9.80 -2.12 -2.55
CA ASP A 20 -9.53 -1.11 -1.53
C ASP A 20 -9.06 -1.74 -0.21
N MET A 21 -9.67 -2.87 0.18
CA MET A 21 -9.25 -3.63 1.37
C MET A 21 -7.85 -4.25 1.21
N LEU A 22 -7.54 -4.79 0.02
CA LEU A 22 -6.21 -5.32 -0.31
C LEU A 22 -5.14 -4.22 -0.33
N ALA A 23 -5.47 -3.06 -0.90
CA ALA A 23 -4.63 -1.86 -0.88
C ALA A 23 -4.28 -1.44 0.56
N LYS A 24 -5.31 -1.26 1.40
CA LYS A 24 -5.14 -0.89 2.81
C LYS A 24 -4.37 -1.94 3.60
N THR A 25 -4.53 -3.23 3.27
CA THR A 25 -3.71 -4.31 3.86
C THR A 25 -2.24 -4.16 3.50
N ALA A 26 -1.91 -3.83 2.25
CA ALA A 26 -0.53 -3.61 1.81
C ALA A 26 0.09 -2.41 2.56
N ASP A 27 -0.67 -1.34 2.73
CA ASP A 27 -0.23 -0.13 3.44
C ASP A 27 -0.04 -0.40 4.95
N ALA A 28 -0.98 -1.12 5.58
CA ALA A 28 -0.86 -1.55 6.97
C ALA A 28 0.34 -2.48 7.19
N LEU A 29 0.59 -3.43 6.27
CA LEU A 29 1.80 -4.25 6.30
C LEU A 29 3.06 -3.40 6.15
N SER A 30 3.03 -2.38 5.30
CA SER A 30 4.16 -1.49 5.10
C SER A 30 4.51 -0.73 6.38
N ALA A 31 3.49 -0.18 7.03
CA ALA A 31 3.62 0.51 8.32
C ALA A 31 4.10 -0.45 9.43
N TYR A 32 3.54 -1.65 9.50
CA TYR A 32 3.89 -2.65 10.52
C TYR A 32 5.31 -3.19 10.38
N LEU A 33 5.74 -3.49 9.15
CA LEU A 33 7.08 -4.02 8.87
C LEU A 33 8.16 -2.94 8.79
N GLY A 34 7.76 -1.67 8.64
CA GLY A 34 8.68 -0.55 8.38
C GLY A 34 9.40 -0.66 7.04
N LYS A 35 8.82 -1.38 6.08
CA LYS A 35 9.35 -1.62 4.74
C LYS A 35 8.23 -1.43 3.72
N PRO A 36 8.51 -0.94 2.50
CA PRO A 36 7.48 -0.88 1.47
C PRO A 36 6.96 -2.29 1.16
N VAL A 37 5.64 -2.43 1.03
CA VAL A 37 4.96 -3.66 0.58
C VAL A 37 4.15 -3.29 -0.65
N LEU A 38 4.35 -4.06 -1.71
CA LEU A 38 3.62 -3.93 -2.96
C LEU A 38 2.53 -5.00 -3.02
N ALA A 39 1.36 -4.61 -3.51
CA ALA A 39 0.28 -5.52 -3.86
C ALA A 39 -0.01 -5.37 -5.36
N GLU A 40 0.07 -6.44 -6.12
CA GLU A 40 -0.20 -6.43 -7.57
C GLU A 40 -1.37 -7.33 -7.88
N VAL A 41 -2.34 -6.81 -8.63
CA VAL A 41 -3.44 -7.60 -9.22
C VAL A 41 -3.00 -8.11 -10.57
N ASP A 42 -3.11 -9.42 -10.76
CA ASP A 42 -2.91 -10.08 -12.02
C ASP A 42 -4.08 -11.05 -12.29
N ALA A 43 -4.12 -11.69 -13.45
CA ALA A 43 -5.20 -12.60 -13.82
C ALA A 43 -4.62 -13.88 -14.44
N THR A 44 -5.13 -15.03 -13.99
CA THR A 44 -4.76 -16.33 -14.55
C THR A 44 -5.20 -16.46 -16.01
N GLU A 45 -4.69 -17.48 -16.71
CA GLU A 45 -5.10 -17.80 -18.09
C GLU A 45 -6.61 -18.07 -18.22
N GLU A 46 -7.25 -18.45 -17.12
CA GLU A 46 -8.70 -18.70 -17.02
C GLU A 46 -9.50 -17.42 -16.75
N GLY A 47 -8.82 -16.29 -16.51
CA GLY A 47 -9.42 -14.99 -16.23
C GLY A 47 -9.84 -14.81 -14.76
N LEU A 48 -9.29 -15.62 -13.85
CA LEU A 48 -9.47 -15.45 -12.41
C LEU A 48 -8.42 -14.47 -11.89
N GLU A 49 -8.86 -13.40 -11.23
CA GLU A 49 -7.93 -12.44 -10.64
C GLU A 49 -7.27 -13.02 -9.38
N TRP A 50 -6.01 -12.64 -9.18
CA TRP A 50 -5.24 -12.94 -7.98
C TRP A 50 -4.40 -11.72 -7.60
N VAL A 51 -4.14 -11.56 -6.32
CA VAL A 51 -3.30 -10.48 -5.79
C VAL A 51 -2.09 -11.06 -5.11
N THR A 52 -0.91 -10.63 -5.54
CA THR A 52 0.36 -11.01 -4.94
C THR A 52 0.87 -9.89 -4.06
N PHE A 53 1.36 -10.24 -2.87
CA PHE A 53 2.01 -9.31 -1.94
C PHE A 53 3.51 -9.59 -1.90
N GLY A 54 4.31 -8.55 -2.05
CA GLY A 54 5.76 -8.68 -2.03
C GLY A 54 6.47 -7.44 -1.49
N ILE A 55 7.68 -7.65 -0.96
CA ILE A 55 8.55 -6.57 -0.50
C ILE A 55 9.61 -6.32 -1.57
N PRO A 56 9.66 -5.14 -2.20
CA PRO A 56 10.72 -4.82 -3.14
C PRO A 56 12.06 -4.91 -2.43
N MET A 57 12.96 -5.70 -3.00
CA MET A 57 14.30 -5.90 -2.49
C MET A 57 15.26 -4.98 -3.24
N GLU A 58 16.31 -4.53 -2.54
CA GLU A 58 17.44 -3.93 -3.24
C GLU A 58 18.12 -4.98 -4.12
N GLU A 59 18.55 -4.57 -5.31
CA GLU A 59 19.19 -5.41 -6.35
C GLU A 59 20.41 -6.21 -5.83
N ASN A 60 20.93 -5.85 -4.64
CA ASN A 60 22.11 -6.43 -4.01
C ASN A 60 21.85 -7.09 -2.64
N ALA A 61 20.59 -7.34 -2.26
CA ALA A 61 20.29 -8.01 -1.00
C ALA A 61 20.84 -9.44 -1.03
N SER A 62 21.86 -9.68 -0.20
CA SER A 62 22.60 -10.94 -0.07
C SER A 62 21.66 -12.14 0.14
N ARG A 63 21.96 -13.23 -0.55
CA ARG A 63 21.34 -14.55 -0.37
C ARG A 63 21.84 -15.19 0.92
N ASP A 64 21.34 -14.74 2.06
CA ASP A 64 21.60 -15.40 3.34
C ASP A 64 20.43 -16.32 3.69
N GLY A 65 20.43 -17.55 3.16
CA GLY A 65 19.48 -18.60 3.55
C GLY A 65 18.79 -19.35 2.40
N GLU A 66 17.81 -20.18 2.77
CA GLU A 66 16.88 -20.89 1.88
C GLU A 66 16.35 -19.91 0.82
N ASP A 67 16.53 -20.20 -0.48
CA ASP A 67 16.18 -19.32 -1.60
C ASP A 67 14.71 -18.89 -1.50
N PRO A 68 14.41 -17.68 -0.99
CA PRO A 68 13.03 -17.29 -0.84
C PRO A 68 12.45 -16.99 -2.22
N VAL A 69 11.16 -17.28 -2.42
CA VAL A 69 10.49 -17.05 -3.69
C VAL A 69 10.57 -15.56 -4.03
N ARG A 70 11.10 -15.25 -5.22
CA ARG A 70 11.18 -13.89 -5.75
C ARG A 70 10.20 -13.74 -6.90
N VAL A 71 9.49 -12.63 -6.92
CA VAL A 71 8.54 -12.29 -7.99
C VAL A 71 8.86 -10.90 -8.49
N GLN A 72 8.73 -10.72 -9.79
CA GLN A 72 8.81 -9.37 -10.37
C GLN A 72 7.42 -8.75 -10.31
N MET A 73 7.33 -7.57 -9.70
CA MET A 73 6.09 -6.81 -9.58
C MET A 73 6.29 -5.42 -10.18
N GLY A 74 5.22 -4.82 -10.67
CA GLY A 74 5.26 -3.57 -11.40
C GLY A 74 5.66 -3.74 -12.86
N GLY A 75 5.80 -2.60 -13.53
CA GLY A 75 6.07 -2.52 -14.96
C GLY A 75 4.85 -2.14 -15.79
N PRO A 76 5.05 -1.91 -17.09
CA PRO A 76 4.02 -1.38 -17.97
C PRO A 76 2.82 -2.32 -18.08
N GLY A 77 1.68 -1.88 -17.53
CA GLY A 77 0.43 -2.62 -17.53
C GLY A 77 0.15 -3.40 -16.24
N SER A 78 1.07 -3.36 -15.27
CA SER A 78 0.83 -3.88 -13.93
C SER A 78 -0.21 -3.06 -13.19
N ARG A 79 -1.02 -3.74 -12.37
CA ARG A 79 -2.05 -3.11 -11.54
C ARG A 79 -1.64 -3.18 -10.08
N LEU A 80 -0.76 -2.27 -9.68
CA LEU A 80 -0.37 -2.12 -8.27
C LEU A 80 -1.50 -1.46 -7.47
N LEU A 81 -1.68 -1.90 -6.23
CA LEU A 81 -2.66 -1.41 -5.27
C LEU A 81 -1.97 -0.70 -4.10
N GLY A 82 -2.71 0.21 -3.45
CA GLY A 82 -2.27 0.93 -2.25
C GLY A 82 -1.27 2.04 -2.55
N ASN A 83 -0.70 2.59 -1.48
CA ASN A 83 0.29 3.67 -1.54
C ASN A 83 1.71 3.15 -1.77
N ARG A 84 1.89 1.85 -2.04
CA ARG A 84 3.18 1.21 -2.31
C ARG A 84 4.20 1.44 -1.17
N GLY A 85 3.72 1.64 0.05
CA GLY A 85 4.54 1.99 1.20
C GLY A 85 5.31 3.31 1.07
N GLY A 86 4.80 4.27 0.28
CA GLY A 86 5.40 5.61 0.12
C GLY A 86 6.53 5.67 -0.93
N LEU A 87 6.58 4.72 -1.87
CA LEU A 87 7.56 4.73 -2.95
C LEU A 87 7.20 5.76 -4.04
N ASP A 88 8.09 6.74 -4.26
CA ASP A 88 8.02 7.77 -5.33
C ASP A 88 8.32 7.17 -6.72
N HIS A 89 7.48 6.28 -7.22
CA HIS A 89 7.81 5.46 -8.39
C HIS A 89 6.73 5.49 -9.47
N THR A 90 7.16 5.26 -10.72
CA THR A 90 6.29 5.32 -11.90
C THR A 90 5.67 3.95 -12.17
N ASP A 91 4.45 3.90 -12.71
CA ASP A 91 3.80 2.65 -13.13
C ASP A 91 4.58 1.85 -14.20
N GLU A 92 5.76 2.31 -14.63
CA GLU A 92 6.63 1.66 -15.62
C GLU A 92 7.80 0.89 -14.97
N ASP A 93 8.04 1.06 -13.67
CA ASP A 93 9.18 0.47 -12.97
C ASP A 93 8.89 -0.98 -12.54
N VAL A 94 9.86 -1.88 -12.78
CA VAL A 94 9.79 -3.30 -12.40
C VAL A 94 10.67 -3.55 -11.19
N TYR A 95 10.12 -4.21 -10.17
CA TYR A 95 10.79 -4.49 -8.91
C TYR A 95 11.01 -5.98 -8.71
N ASP A 96 12.23 -6.36 -8.30
CA ASP A 96 12.47 -7.70 -7.75
C ASP A 96 11.95 -7.72 -6.31
N CYS A 97 10.85 -8.41 -6.09
CA CYS A 97 10.16 -8.47 -4.81
C CYS A 97 10.34 -9.83 -4.16
N LEU A 98 10.55 -9.82 -2.84
CA LEU A 98 10.40 -10.99 -2.01
C LEU A 98 8.91 -11.34 -1.94
N TYR A 99 8.54 -12.53 -2.41
CA TYR A 99 7.19 -13.04 -2.26
C TYR A 99 6.85 -13.24 -0.79
N LEU A 100 5.69 -12.72 -0.37
CA LEU A 100 5.19 -12.93 0.98
C LEU A 100 4.05 -13.95 0.98
N TRP A 101 3.01 -13.68 0.20
CA TRP A 101 1.79 -14.48 0.10
C TRP A 101 0.94 -13.93 -1.05
N ALA A 102 -0.09 -14.66 -1.44
CA ALA A 102 -1.06 -14.20 -2.43
C ALA A 102 -2.49 -14.56 -2.04
N ILE A 103 -3.47 -13.89 -2.65
CA ILE A 103 -4.88 -14.29 -2.60
C ILE A 103 -5.36 -14.51 -4.02
N GLN A 104 -5.86 -15.70 -4.29
CA GLN A 104 -6.46 -16.07 -5.56
C GLN A 104 -7.97 -16.15 -5.43
N ILE A 105 -8.67 -15.68 -6.47
CA ILE A 105 -10.10 -15.94 -6.62
C ILE A 105 -10.31 -17.34 -7.20
N THR A 106 -11.20 -18.11 -6.59
CA THR A 106 -11.65 -19.40 -7.12
C THR A 106 -13.15 -19.40 -7.41
N LEU A 107 -13.58 -20.38 -8.20
CA LEU A 107 -14.99 -20.61 -8.54
C LEU A 107 -15.63 -21.68 -7.63
N THR A 108 -14.91 -22.11 -6.59
CA THR A 108 -15.40 -23.15 -5.69
C THR A 108 -16.38 -22.54 -4.69
N GLU A 109 -17.53 -23.20 -4.53
CA GLU A 109 -18.58 -22.75 -3.60
C GLU A 109 -18.08 -22.85 -2.16
N GLY A 110 -18.06 -21.74 -1.42
CA GLY A 110 -17.52 -21.68 -0.07
C GLY A 110 -16.08 -21.16 0.03
N GLU A 111 -15.39 -21.02 -1.11
CA GLU A 111 -13.92 -20.82 -1.16
C GLU A 111 -13.55 -19.75 -2.18
N ARG A 112 -14.35 -18.67 -2.27
CA ARG A 112 -14.14 -17.61 -3.27
C ARG A 112 -12.73 -17.01 -3.17
N PHE A 113 -12.21 -16.83 -1.97
CA PHE A 113 -10.85 -16.32 -1.72
C PHE A 113 -9.99 -17.41 -1.11
N VAL A 114 -8.91 -17.76 -1.80
CA VAL A 114 -7.91 -18.70 -1.31
C VAL A 114 -6.60 -17.95 -1.08
N LYS A 115 -6.08 -18.04 0.13
CA LYS A 115 -4.78 -17.49 0.51
C LYS A 115 -3.70 -18.54 0.27
N LEU A 116 -2.67 -18.11 -0.45
CA LEU A 116 -1.43 -18.83 -0.66
C LEU A 116 -0.37 -18.28 0.29
N ASP A 117 0.41 -19.15 0.95
CA ASP A 117 1.54 -18.76 1.80
C ASP A 117 2.79 -18.39 0.98
N GLN A 118 3.94 -18.22 1.65
CA GLN A 118 5.21 -17.87 1.01
C GLN A 118 5.80 -18.96 0.10
N ASP A 119 5.26 -20.18 0.14
CA ASP A 119 5.64 -21.29 -0.72
C ASP A 119 4.66 -21.43 -1.91
N GLY A 120 3.60 -20.62 -1.92
CA GLY A 120 2.52 -20.68 -2.90
C GLY A 120 1.54 -21.81 -2.59
N GLU A 121 1.56 -22.36 -1.37
CA GLU A 121 0.67 -23.42 -0.92
C GLU A 121 -0.58 -22.84 -0.28
N GLU A 122 -1.70 -23.54 -0.42
CA GLU A 122 -2.99 -23.12 0.14
C GLU A 122 -2.96 -23.12 1.67
N ALA A 123 -3.01 -21.93 2.27
CA ALA A 123 -2.94 -21.73 3.71
C ALA A 123 -4.32 -21.54 4.35
N ALA A 124 -5.24 -20.86 3.65
CA ALA A 124 -6.60 -20.59 4.13
C ALA A 124 -7.56 -20.32 2.97
N TRP A 125 -8.87 -20.47 3.20
CA TRP A 125 -9.92 -20.16 2.24
C TRP A 125 -11.17 -19.61 2.93
N SER A 126 -11.91 -18.72 2.26
CA SER A 126 -13.21 -18.22 2.72
C SER A 126 -14.03 -17.64 1.57
N ASP A 127 -15.33 -17.44 1.80
CA ASP A 127 -16.22 -16.63 0.95
C ASP A 127 -16.01 -15.12 1.14
N THR A 128 -15.44 -14.71 2.28
CA THR A 128 -15.21 -13.30 2.63
C THR A 128 -13.72 -13.01 2.66
N LEU A 129 -13.29 -11.94 1.99
CA LEU A 129 -11.89 -11.53 1.96
C LEU A 129 -11.33 -11.25 3.36
N ALA A 130 -12.10 -10.58 4.23
CA ALA A 130 -11.66 -10.24 5.58
C ALA A 130 -11.23 -11.47 6.42
N ASP A 131 -11.85 -12.63 6.21
CA ASP A 131 -11.53 -13.85 6.98
C ASP A 131 -10.14 -14.44 6.64
N VAL A 132 -9.60 -14.14 5.45
CA VAL A 132 -8.29 -14.65 5.01
C VAL A 132 -7.16 -13.64 5.19
N LEU A 133 -7.49 -12.36 5.44
CA LEU A 133 -6.50 -11.32 5.65
C LEU A 133 -5.78 -11.48 7.01
N PRO A 134 -4.49 -11.12 7.09
CA PRO A 134 -3.72 -11.23 8.32
C PRO A 134 -4.14 -10.24 9.43
N PHE A 135 -4.86 -9.17 9.07
CA PHE A 135 -5.42 -8.21 10.00
C PHE A 135 -6.93 -8.19 9.79
N ASP A 136 -7.68 -8.23 10.89
CA ASP A 136 -9.12 -8.02 10.89
C ASP A 136 -9.36 -6.51 10.65
N LEU A 137 -9.14 -6.06 9.42
CA LEU A 137 -9.43 -4.69 9.01
C LEU A 137 -10.95 -4.60 8.87
N THR A 138 -11.59 -4.10 9.92
CA THR A 138 -13.03 -3.85 9.89
C THR A 138 -13.31 -2.63 9.02
N ASP A 139 -14.53 -2.53 8.47
CA ASP A 139 -14.96 -1.37 7.67
C ASP A 139 -14.76 -0.03 8.42
N GLU A 140 -14.78 -0.07 9.76
CA GLU A 140 -14.50 1.05 10.66
C GLU A 140 -13.01 1.44 10.65
N ASP A 141 -12.09 0.45 10.66
CA ASP A 141 -10.65 0.69 10.45
C ASP A 141 -10.34 1.20 9.03
N LEU A 142 -11.05 0.68 8.02
CA LEU A 142 -10.93 1.16 6.65
C LEU A 142 -11.39 2.62 6.50
N SER A 143 -12.41 3.03 7.24
CA SER A 143 -12.91 4.41 7.23
C SER A 143 -11.97 5.37 7.97
N ALA A 144 -11.35 4.93 9.06
CA ALA A 144 -10.41 5.75 9.83
C ALA A 144 -9.08 6.03 9.11
N LEU A 145 -8.68 5.16 8.18
CA LEU A 145 -7.48 5.33 7.34
C LEU A 145 -7.72 6.19 6.09
N ASP A 146 -8.98 6.48 5.75
CA ASP A 146 -9.37 7.35 4.62
C ASP A 146 -9.50 8.84 5.05
N ASP A 147 -9.56 9.09 6.36
CA ASP A 147 -9.71 10.41 7.00
C ASP A 147 -8.35 11.02 7.43
N GLU A 148 -7.25 10.62 6.78
CA GLU A 148 -5.94 11.26 6.94
C GLU A 148 -5.72 12.38 5.90
N ASP A 149 -6.78 13.12 5.53
CA ASP A 149 -6.69 14.35 4.73
C ASP A 149 -7.18 15.54 5.56
N ASP A 150 -6.22 16.39 5.95
CA ASP A 150 -6.34 17.81 6.28
C ASP A 150 -7.25 18.24 7.45
N GLU A 151 -6.81 18.10 8.72
CA GLU A 151 -7.11 19.09 9.76
C GLU A 151 -5.97 19.22 10.79
N ASP A 152 -5.00 20.08 10.52
CA ASP A 152 -4.32 20.88 11.56
C ASP A 152 -3.92 22.24 10.92
N GLU A 153 -4.93 23.00 10.51
CA GLU A 153 -4.84 24.46 10.48
C GLU A 153 -4.97 24.99 11.93
N ASP A 154 -4.01 25.84 12.27
CA ASP A 154 -4.03 26.92 13.27
C ASP A 154 -3.66 26.63 14.73
N GLU A 155 -2.56 27.24 15.16
CA GLU A 155 -2.61 28.15 16.32
C GLU A 155 -1.56 29.28 16.16
N ASP A 156 -2.05 30.41 15.63
CA ASP A 156 -1.49 31.74 15.86
C ASP A 156 -1.48 32.03 17.38
N GLU A 157 -0.31 32.24 17.98
CA GLU A 157 -0.16 33.06 19.21
C GLU A 157 1.33 33.35 19.49
N ASP A 158 1.85 34.48 19.02
CA ASP A 158 2.90 35.20 19.78
C ASP A 158 2.55 36.69 19.85
N ASP A 159 2.19 37.07 21.07
CA ASP A 159 1.77 38.37 21.54
C ASP A 159 2.72 39.51 21.14
N GLY A 160 2.12 40.65 20.78
CA GLY A 160 2.86 41.88 20.59
C GLY A 160 3.40 42.45 21.91
N ASP A 161 4.67 42.87 21.90
CA ASP A 161 5.07 44.06 22.67
C ASP A 161 6.31 44.75 22.05
N GLY A 162 6.19 46.06 21.82
CA GLY A 162 7.33 46.96 21.85
C GLY A 162 7.97 47.38 20.52
N ALA A 163 7.42 48.43 19.89
CA ALA A 163 8.16 49.28 18.96
C ALA A 163 9.47 49.82 19.60
N PRO A 164 10.50 50.15 18.80
CA PRO A 164 10.64 51.56 18.49
C PRO A 164 11.00 51.81 17.01
N GLY A 165 10.27 52.75 16.42
CA GLY A 165 10.52 53.21 15.07
C GLY A 165 11.70 54.17 14.94
N GLY A 166 11.98 54.51 13.68
CA GLY A 166 12.23 55.89 13.29
C GLY A 166 13.63 56.44 13.53
N ALA A 167 14.42 56.37 12.46
CA ALA A 167 15.38 57.37 12.01
C ALA A 167 15.45 58.72 12.76
N GLY A 168 16.69 59.13 13.08
CA GLY A 168 17.12 60.53 13.01
C GLY A 168 17.35 61.24 14.35
N GLY A 169 18.62 61.57 14.64
CA GLY A 169 18.97 62.53 15.69
C GLY A 169 20.43 62.44 16.10
N GLY A 170 21.27 63.30 15.52
CA GLY A 170 22.70 63.34 15.81
C GLY A 170 23.04 63.87 17.20
N HIS A 171 24.21 63.49 17.69
CA HIS A 171 25.12 64.31 18.50
C HIS A 171 26.46 63.58 18.61
N ASP A 172 27.35 63.81 17.64
CA ASP A 172 28.76 63.48 17.77
C ASP A 172 29.44 64.66 18.48
N GLY A 173 29.50 64.56 19.81
CA GLY A 173 30.13 65.53 20.69
C GLY A 173 31.65 65.36 20.71
N VAL A 174 32.34 66.28 20.06
CA VAL A 174 33.75 66.61 20.30
C VAL A 174 33.98 66.98 21.77
N HIS A 175 34.98 66.36 22.42
CA HIS A 175 35.97 66.96 23.36
C HIS A 175 36.91 65.82 23.83
N ARG A 176 38.16 65.70 23.34
CA ARG A 176 39.37 66.42 23.80
C ARG A 176 39.39 66.68 25.32
N HIS A 177 40.16 65.87 26.05
CA HIS A 177 41.29 66.31 26.88
C HIS A 177 42.15 65.14 27.33
#